data_AF-A0A7Y0AMJ9-F1
#
_entry.id   AF-A0A7Y0AMJ9-F1
#
_cell.length_a   1.000
_cell.length_b   1.000
_cell.length_c   1.000
_cell.angle_alpha   90.00
_cell.angle_beta   90.00
_cell.angle_gamma   90.00
#
_symmetry.space_group_name_H-M   'P 1'
#
loop_
_entity.id
_entity.type
_entity.pdbx_description
1 polymer ?
#
loop_
_entity_poly.entity_id
_entity_poly.type
_entity_poly.pdbx_seq_one_letter_code
_entity_poly.pdbx_strand_id
1 'polypeptide(L)'
;MKDPAFLFYSKDFYEGTRMMLPEERACYMDLLVYQHQNGKIPLETKRVLMYCNGIDLATLEATLEAKFEQTEDGWENSRLRDEISARENYKSGQSDSGKIGQFWKKAKKFLAKKEYDKLRKAFIDKESILEFTEQNEINKNTLEGLLEGSLKHIANVNEDVNKDLNTLKITIPSENEFLDFVENWMIENKKDYQSKKTQIITKYQTWVDAGWKDGYGNPIKNWKLKFQNVEPHLRKDFNNGQSNNFKTKSNGTGLRQSVER
;
A
#
# COMPACT_ATOMS: atom_id res chain seq x y z
N MET A 1 -23.74 -8.14 -4.38
CA MET A 1 -24.28 -8.71 -3.13
C MET A 1 -23.38 -8.25 -1.99
N LYS A 2 -23.91 -7.49 -1.02
CA LYS A 2 -23.15 -7.09 0.17
C LYS A 2 -22.67 -8.33 0.91
N ASP A 3 -21.50 -8.26 1.52
CA ASP A 3 -20.98 -9.37 2.32
C ASP A 3 -21.97 -9.64 3.47
N PRO A 4 -22.50 -10.87 3.61
CA PRO A 4 -23.45 -11.16 4.67
C PRO A 4 -22.81 -11.21 6.06
N ALA A 5 -21.48 -11.16 6.17
CA ALA A 5 -20.76 -11.33 7.43
C ALA A 5 -19.64 -10.29 7.64
N PHE A 6 -19.44 -9.93 8.90
CA PHE A 6 -18.26 -9.24 9.40
C PHE A 6 -17.53 -10.09 10.45
N LEU A 7 -16.25 -9.82 10.70
CA LEU A 7 -15.50 -10.55 11.74
C LEU A 7 -15.96 -10.06 13.12
N PHE A 8 -16.36 -11.01 13.96
CA PHE A 8 -16.74 -10.76 15.34
C PHE A 8 -15.69 -11.32 16.29
N TYR A 9 -14.90 -10.44 16.90
CA TYR A 9 -13.87 -10.82 17.87
C TYR A 9 -14.50 -10.89 19.27
N SER A 10 -14.81 -12.11 19.72
CA SER A 10 -15.51 -12.34 20.99
C SER A 10 -14.79 -11.75 22.21
N LYS A 11 -13.45 -11.83 22.23
CA LYS A 11 -12.63 -11.25 23.31
C LYS A 11 -12.77 -9.73 23.37
N ASP A 12 -12.58 -9.06 22.23
CA ASP A 12 -12.64 -7.61 22.13
C ASP A 12 -14.05 -7.09 22.42
N PHE A 13 -15.07 -7.80 21.95
CA PHE A 13 -16.46 -7.50 22.29
C PHE A 13 -16.69 -7.64 23.80
N TYR A 14 -16.24 -8.74 24.40
CA TYR A 14 -16.39 -8.97 25.84
C TYR A 14 -15.68 -7.91 26.67
N GLU A 15 -14.43 -7.58 26.35
CA GLU A 15 -13.67 -6.54 27.05
C GLU A 15 -14.28 -5.15 26.85
N GLY A 16 -14.68 -4.82 25.62
CA GLY A 16 -15.25 -3.52 25.25
C GLY A 16 -16.70 -3.30 25.71
N THR A 17 -17.36 -4.33 26.24
CA THR A 17 -18.74 -4.26 26.79
C THR A 17 -18.81 -4.69 28.25
N ARG A 18 -17.66 -4.93 28.90
CA ARG A 18 -17.60 -5.53 30.24
C ARG A 18 -18.29 -4.71 31.32
N MET A 19 -18.28 -3.38 31.18
CA MET A 19 -18.85 -2.43 32.14
C MET A 19 -20.25 -1.96 31.73
N MET A 20 -20.79 -2.46 30.61
CA MET A 20 -22.11 -2.11 30.13
C MET A 20 -23.18 -2.96 30.81
N LEU A 21 -24.35 -2.37 31.01
CA LEU A 21 -25.54 -3.10 31.42
C LEU A 21 -25.94 -4.09 30.31
N PRO A 22 -26.64 -5.19 30.66
CA PRO A 22 -27.13 -6.16 29.68
C PRO A 22 -27.93 -5.51 28.54
N GLU A 23 -28.75 -4.50 28.85
CA GLU A 23 -29.58 -3.73 27.94
C GLU A 23 -28.72 -2.90 26.97
N GLU A 24 -27.75 -2.14 27.50
CA GLU A 24 -26.79 -1.37 26.70
C GLU A 24 -25.98 -2.28 25.77
N ARG A 25 -25.55 -3.44 26.27
CA ARG A 25 -24.78 -4.41 25.48
C ARG A 25 -25.62 -5.03 24.36
N ALA A 26 -26.90 -5.33 24.63
CA ALA A 26 -27.84 -5.80 23.62
C ALA A 26 -28.08 -4.71 22.56
N CYS A 27 -28.36 -3.48 23.00
CA CYS A 27 -28.51 -2.32 22.13
C CYS A 27 -27.28 -2.13 21.24
N TYR A 28 -26.07 -2.21 21.80
CA TYR A 28 -24.84 -2.07 21.03
C TYR A 28 -24.72 -3.12 19.93
N MET A 29 -25.02 -4.39 20.24
CA MET A 29 -24.96 -5.47 19.25
C MET A 29 -25.97 -5.25 18.13
N ASP A 30 -27.20 -4.86 18.45
CA ASP A 30 -28.22 -4.56 17.46
C ASP A 30 -27.77 -3.41 16.55
N LEU A 31 -27.24 -2.33 17.11
CA LEU A 31 -26.73 -1.20 16.31
C LEU A 31 -25.57 -1.60 15.38
N LEU A 32 -24.67 -2.49 15.81
CA LEU A 32 -23.62 -3.03 14.93
C LEU A 32 -24.20 -3.84 13.77
N VAL A 33 -25.21 -4.68 14.04
CA VAL A 33 -25.89 -5.45 12.99
C VAL A 33 -26.63 -4.52 12.04
N TYR A 34 -27.33 -3.51 12.55
CA TYR A 34 -27.97 -2.48 11.74
C TYR A 34 -26.96 -1.81 10.82
N GLN A 35 -25.83 -1.37 11.38
CA GLN A 35 -24.80 -0.67 10.61
C GLN A 35 -24.25 -1.52 9.47
N HIS A 36 -23.98 -2.79 9.75
CA HIS A 36 -23.48 -3.73 8.74
C HIS A 36 -24.46 -3.92 7.57
N GLN A 37 -25.76 -4.05 7.85
CA GLN A 37 -26.77 -4.30 6.80
C GLN A 37 -27.15 -3.02 6.04
N ASN A 38 -27.39 -1.93 6.77
CA ASN A 38 -28.02 -0.72 6.25
C ASN A 38 -27.05 0.45 6.03
N GLY A 39 -25.82 0.39 6.56
CA GLY A 39 -24.89 1.52 6.57
C GLY A 39 -25.07 2.38 7.82
N LYS A 40 -24.77 3.68 7.74
CA LYS A 40 -24.82 4.58 8.90
C LYS A 40 -26.19 4.54 9.62
N ILE A 41 -26.17 4.60 10.95
CA ILE A 41 -27.36 4.61 11.78
C ILE A 41 -28.00 6.01 11.70
N PRO A 42 -29.31 6.13 11.37
CA PRO A 42 -29.96 7.43 11.25
C PRO A 42 -29.90 8.28 12.52
N LEU A 43 -29.88 9.60 12.36
CA LEU A 43 -30.01 10.56 13.48
C LEU A 43 -31.40 10.51 14.16
N GLU A 44 -32.42 10.05 13.44
CA GLU A 44 -33.79 9.94 13.95
C GLU A 44 -33.92 8.75 14.92
N THR A 45 -33.83 9.03 16.22
CA THR A 45 -33.82 8.02 17.29
C THR A 45 -35.07 7.14 17.32
N LYS A 46 -36.25 7.68 16.95
CA LYS A 46 -37.51 6.89 16.91
C LYS A 46 -37.41 5.67 16.00
N ARG A 47 -36.79 5.80 14.84
CA ARG A 47 -36.65 4.71 13.87
C ARG A 47 -35.64 3.68 14.33
N VAL A 48 -34.58 4.12 14.99
CA VAL A 48 -33.54 3.27 15.57
C VAL A 48 -34.11 2.47 16.75
N LEU A 49 -34.98 3.08 17.57
CA LEU A 49 -35.62 2.43 18.70
C LEU A 49 -36.55 1.28 18.29
N MET A 50 -37.15 1.34 17.08
CA MET A 50 -37.91 0.21 16.53
C MET A 50 -37.03 -1.02 16.26
N TYR A 51 -35.73 -0.80 16.00
CA TYR A 51 -34.77 -1.87 15.76
C TYR A 51 -34.22 -2.44 17.08
N CYS A 52 -33.91 -1.56 18.04
CA CYS A 52 -33.46 -1.93 19.38
C CYS A 52 -34.67 -2.13 20.32
N ASN A 53 -35.51 -3.12 20.01
CA ASN A 53 -36.76 -3.34 20.74
C ASN A 53 -36.52 -3.67 22.23
N GLY A 54 -37.30 -3.05 23.12
CA GLY A 54 -37.19 -3.23 24.56
C GLY A 54 -36.13 -2.36 25.23
N ILE A 55 -35.46 -1.48 24.47
CA ILE A 55 -34.50 -0.50 24.98
C ILE A 55 -35.19 0.87 25.11
N ASP A 56 -34.98 1.55 26.24
CA ASP A 56 -35.47 2.91 26.43
C ASP A 56 -34.59 3.93 25.69
N LEU A 57 -35.14 5.13 25.47
CA LEU A 57 -34.46 6.17 24.71
C LEU A 57 -33.13 6.60 25.34
N ALA A 58 -33.05 6.69 26.67
CA ALA A 58 -31.83 7.14 27.34
C ALA A 58 -30.71 6.11 27.20
N THR A 59 -31.03 4.81 27.30
CA THR A 59 -30.08 3.73 27.05
C THR A 59 -29.57 3.72 25.60
N LEU A 60 -30.45 3.99 24.63
CA LEU A 60 -30.05 4.11 23.22
C LEU A 60 -29.09 5.28 23.01
N GLU A 61 -29.43 6.47 23.52
CA GLU A 61 -28.61 7.68 23.39
C GLU A 61 -27.24 7.49 24.06
N ALA A 62 -27.20 6.96 25.30
CA ALA A 62 -25.96 6.67 26.00
C ALA A 62 -25.07 5.68 25.24
N THR A 63 -25.67 4.65 24.62
CA THR A 63 -24.93 3.66 23.83
C THR A 63 -24.36 4.27 22.55
N LEU A 64 -25.14 5.10 21.85
CA LEU A 64 -24.69 5.81 20.65
C LEU A 64 -23.51 6.73 20.96
N GLU A 65 -23.63 7.57 21.99
CA GLU A 65 -22.57 8.50 22.41
C GLU A 65 -21.30 7.79 22.86
N ALA A 66 -21.41 6.63 23.53
CA ALA A 66 -20.26 5.91 24.04
C ALA A 66 -19.51 5.08 22.98
N LYS A 67 -20.22 4.57 21.95
CA LYS A 67 -19.68 3.54 21.03
C LYS A 67 -19.67 3.94 19.56
N PHE A 68 -20.29 5.05 19.19
CA PHE A 68 -20.44 5.50 17.81
C PHE A 68 -20.01 6.96 17.66
N GLU A 69 -19.48 7.29 16.49
CA GLU A 69 -19.12 8.63 16.08
C GLU A 69 -20.30 9.23 15.31
N GLN A 70 -20.73 10.43 15.70
CA GLN A 70 -21.77 11.16 14.98
C GLN A 70 -21.17 11.84 13.74
N THR A 71 -21.79 11.61 12.59
CA THR A 71 -21.48 12.28 11.32
C THR A 71 -22.71 13.04 10.81
N GLU A 72 -22.55 13.85 9.77
CA GLU A 72 -23.66 14.62 9.17
C GLU A 72 -24.83 13.71 8.74
N ASP A 73 -24.52 12.51 8.25
CA ASP A 73 -25.51 11.56 7.72
C ASP A 73 -26.04 10.56 8.76
N GLY A 74 -25.49 10.53 9.98
CA GLY A 74 -25.81 9.51 10.98
C GLY A 74 -24.63 9.07 11.85
N TRP A 75 -24.87 8.06 12.66
CA TRP A 75 -23.89 7.47 13.59
C TRP A 75 -23.19 6.27 12.98
N GLU A 76 -21.91 6.10 13.26
CA GLU A 76 -21.15 4.95 12.81
C GLU A 76 -20.08 4.51 13.82
N ASN A 77 -19.89 3.21 13.93
CA ASN A 77 -18.79 2.61 14.67
C ASN A 77 -17.58 2.54 13.72
N SER A 78 -16.54 3.30 14.04
CA SER A 78 -15.31 3.41 13.23
C SER A 78 -14.62 2.07 13.05
N ARG A 79 -14.53 1.26 14.11
CA ARG A 79 -13.93 -0.07 14.04
C ARG A 79 -14.66 -1.00 13.07
N LEU A 80 -16.00 -1.04 13.11
CA LEU A 80 -16.79 -1.86 12.20
C LEU A 80 -16.65 -1.39 10.75
N ARG A 81 -16.63 -0.07 10.51
CA ARG A 81 -16.37 0.51 9.19
C ARG A 81 -15.03 0.04 8.63
N ASP A 82 -13.97 0.12 9.44
CA ASP A 82 -12.63 -0.27 9.01
C ASP A 82 -12.55 -1.78 8.69
N GLU A 83 -13.22 -2.64 9.47
CA GLU A 83 -13.31 -4.08 9.20
C GLU A 83 -14.07 -4.39 7.90
N ILE A 84 -15.19 -3.70 7.65
CA ILE A 84 -15.96 -3.83 6.40
C ILE A 84 -15.09 -3.42 5.21
N SER A 85 -14.44 -2.26 5.27
CA SER A 85 -13.56 -1.78 4.20
C SER A 85 -12.37 -2.71 3.95
N ALA A 86 -11.75 -3.25 5.01
CA ALA A 86 -10.66 -4.22 4.87
C ALA A 86 -11.12 -5.50 4.16
N ARG A 87 -12.31 -6.00 4.48
CA ARG A 87 -12.90 -7.17 3.81
C ARG A 87 -13.25 -6.90 2.36
N GLU A 88 -13.83 -5.74 2.05
CA GLU A 88 -14.13 -5.34 0.67
C GLU A 88 -12.87 -5.27 -0.19
N ASN A 89 -11.81 -4.65 0.34
CA ASN A 89 -10.51 -4.57 -0.32
C ASN A 89 -9.84 -5.93 -0.52
N TYR A 90 -9.97 -6.84 0.46
CA TYR A 90 -9.45 -8.20 0.32
C TYR A 90 -10.19 -8.97 -0.77
N LYS A 91 -11.52 -8.85 -0.83
CA LYS A 91 -12.35 -9.53 -1.83
C LYS A 91 -12.09 -9.02 -3.24
N SER A 92 -11.97 -7.71 -3.44
CA SER A 92 -11.60 -7.13 -4.73
C SER A 92 -10.19 -7.59 -5.15
N GLY A 93 -9.21 -7.49 -4.25
CA GLY A 93 -7.84 -7.96 -4.51
C GLY A 93 -7.75 -9.46 -4.83
N GLN A 94 -8.59 -10.31 -4.22
CA GLN A 94 -8.65 -11.73 -4.53
C GLN A 94 -9.25 -11.99 -5.91
N SER A 95 -10.32 -11.28 -6.27
CA SER A 95 -10.91 -11.32 -7.62
C SER A 95 -9.88 -10.92 -8.67
N ASP A 96 -9.18 -9.82 -8.46
CA ASP A 96 -8.17 -9.29 -9.39
C ASP A 96 -6.98 -10.24 -9.55
N SER A 97 -6.51 -10.80 -8.43
CA SER A 97 -5.48 -11.85 -8.45
C SER A 97 -5.96 -13.09 -9.23
N GLY A 98 -7.25 -13.43 -9.14
CA GLY A 98 -7.89 -14.47 -9.93
C GLY A 98 -7.87 -14.16 -11.44
N LYS A 99 -8.27 -12.95 -11.84
CA LYS A 99 -8.22 -12.47 -13.24
C LYS A 99 -6.80 -12.53 -13.80
N ILE A 100 -5.82 -12.00 -13.07
CA ILE A 100 -4.40 -11.98 -13.46
C ILE A 100 -3.86 -13.41 -13.59
N GLY A 101 -4.19 -14.30 -12.64
CA GLY A 101 -3.80 -15.70 -12.69
C GLY A 101 -4.36 -16.42 -13.92
N GLN A 102 -5.63 -16.16 -14.26
CA GLN A 102 -6.26 -16.71 -15.47
C GLN A 102 -5.61 -16.17 -16.75
N PHE A 103 -5.28 -14.87 -16.78
CA PHE A 103 -4.56 -14.25 -17.89
C PHE A 103 -3.22 -14.97 -18.14
N TRP A 104 -2.37 -15.09 -17.11
CA TRP A 104 -1.06 -15.74 -17.26
C TRP A 104 -1.17 -17.23 -17.62
N LYS A 105 -2.18 -17.94 -17.09
CA LYS A 105 -2.44 -19.34 -17.42
C LYS A 105 -2.82 -19.51 -18.89
N LYS A 106 -3.65 -18.61 -19.42
CA LYS A 106 -4.03 -18.61 -20.85
C LYS A 106 -2.86 -18.19 -21.73
N ALA A 107 -2.14 -17.12 -21.38
CA ALA A 107 -0.98 -16.65 -22.13
C ALA A 107 0.09 -17.75 -22.26
N LYS A 108 0.37 -18.50 -21.18
CA LYS A 108 1.30 -19.63 -21.22
C LYS A 108 0.82 -20.79 -22.12
N LYS A 109 -0.49 -20.93 -22.30
CA LYS A 109 -1.06 -21.98 -23.15
C LYS A 109 -0.97 -21.63 -24.64
N PHE A 110 -1.17 -20.37 -25.00
CA PHE A 110 -1.22 -19.91 -26.39
C PHE A 110 0.14 -19.46 -26.93
N LEU A 111 1.01 -18.88 -26.09
CA LEU A 111 2.27 -18.27 -26.54
C LEU A 111 3.45 -19.23 -26.44
N ALA A 112 4.39 -19.11 -27.39
CA ALA A 112 5.68 -19.78 -27.27
C ALA A 112 6.48 -19.20 -26.10
N LYS A 113 7.38 -19.99 -25.51
CA LYS A 113 8.16 -19.60 -24.31
C LYS A 113 8.84 -18.24 -24.45
N LYS A 114 9.44 -17.95 -25.61
CA LYS A 114 10.12 -16.66 -25.89
C LYS A 114 9.16 -15.47 -25.89
N GLU A 115 7.95 -15.64 -26.43
CA GLU A 115 6.93 -14.59 -26.51
C GLU A 115 6.29 -14.34 -25.15
N TYR A 116 6.03 -15.41 -24.41
CA TYR A 116 5.58 -15.34 -23.01
C TYR A 116 6.58 -14.57 -22.14
N ASP A 117 7.88 -14.83 -22.29
CA ASP A 117 8.93 -14.13 -21.54
C ASP A 117 9.03 -12.64 -21.93
N LYS A 118 8.76 -12.29 -23.20
CA LYS A 118 8.66 -10.89 -23.64
C LYS A 118 7.44 -10.21 -23.02
N LEU A 119 6.27 -10.86 -23.06
CA LEU A 119 5.03 -10.35 -22.48
C LEU A 119 5.19 -10.10 -20.98
N ARG A 120 5.83 -11.02 -20.26
CA ARG A 120 6.11 -10.89 -18.82
C ARG A 120 7.08 -9.77 -18.47
N LYS A 121 7.95 -9.37 -19.40
CA LYS A 121 8.81 -8.20 -19.24
C LYS A 121 8.09 -6.88 -19.54
N ALA A 122 7.09 -6.92 -20.41
CA ALA A 122 6.29 -5.74 -20.77
C ALA A 122 5.23 -5.41 -19.71
N PHE A 123 4.53 -6.42 -19.19
CA PHE A 123 3.54 -6.26 -18.13
C PHE A 123 4.19 -6.47 -16.75
N ILE A 124 4.65 -5.37 -16.16
CA ILE A 124 5.41 -5.37 -14.89
C ILE A 124 4.47 -5.21 -13.70
N ASP A 125 3.43 -4.39 -13.85
CA ASP A 125 2.47 -4.04 -12.81
C ASP A 125 1.13 -4.80 -12.98
N LYS A 126 0.39 -4.93 -11.87
CA LYS A 126 -0.90 -5.64 -11.85
C LYS A 126 -2.01 -4.83 -12.52
N GLU A 127 -1.91 -3.49 -12.44
CA GLU A 127 -2.91 -2.54 -12.94
C GLU A 127 -3.03 -2.60 -14.46
N SER A 128 -1.90 -2.59 -15.20
CA SER A 128 -1.87 -2.74 -16.65
C SER A 128 -2.48 -4.07 -17.14
N ILE A 129 -2.31 -5.15 -16.36
CA ILE A 129 -2.92 -6.44 -16.69
C ILE A 129 -4.43 -6.37 -16.46
N LEU A 130 -4.87 -5.75 -15.36
CA LEU A 130 -6.29 -5.60 -15.07
C LEU A 130 -6.98 -4.73 -16.12
N GLU A 131 -6.42 -3.57 -16.45
CA GLU A 131 -6.92 -2.68 -17.50
C GLU A 131 -7.02 -3.40 -18.85
N PHE A 132 -5.97 -4.15 -19.22
CA PHE A 132 -5.98 -4.97 -20.43
C PHE A 132 -7.08 -6.05 -20.40
N THR A 133 -7.35 -6.67 -19.25
CA THR A 133 -8.40 -7.68 -19.12
C THR A 133 -9.83 -7.11 -19.06
N GLU A 134 -10.00 -5.88 -18.60
CA GLU A 134 -11.31 -5.23 -18.46
C GLU A 134 -11.78 -4.59 -19.76
N GLN A 135 -10.86 -4.01 -20.54
CA GLN A 135 -11.18 -3.46 -21.87
C GLN A 135 -11.55 -4.53 -22.90
N ASN A 136 -11.23 -5.80 -22.61
CA ASN A 136 -11.33 -6.89 -23.57
C ASN A 136 -12.16 -8.03 -22.99
N GLU A 137 -13.49 -7.93 -23.08
CA GLU A 137 -14.42 -8.98 -22.65
C GLU A 137 -13.94 -10.37 -23.09
N ILE A 138 -13.59 -11.20 -22.11
CA ILE A 138 -12.79 -12.41 -22.32
C ILE A 138 -13.65 -13.55 -22.88
N ASN A 139 -13.90 -13.53 -24.19
CA ASN A 139 -14.23 -14.74 -24.93
C ASN A 139 -12.93 -15.47 -25.35
N LYS A 140 -12.99 -16.81 -25.39
CA LYS A 140 -11.82 -17.69 -25.54
C LYS A 140 -11.07 -17.47 -26.86
N ASN A 141 -11.76 -17.05 -27.92
CA ASN A 141 -11.20 -16.80 -29.25
C ASN A 141 -10.69 -15.37 -29.45
N THR A 142 -11.20 -14.38 -28.69
CA THR A 142 -10.70 -12.99 -28.75
C THR A 142 -9.34 -12.86 -28.08
N LEU A 143 -9.06 -13.66 -27.05
CA LEU A 143 -7.85 -13.54 -26.23
C LEU A 143 -6.56 -13.92 -26.98
N GLU A 144 -6.63 -14.85 -27.93
CA GLU A 144 -5.48 -15.26 -28.75
C GLU A 144 -5.07 -14.15 -29.72
N GLY A 145 -6.04 -13.61 -30.49
CA GLY A 145 -5.79 -12.47 -31.37
C GLY A 145 -5.38 -11.19 -30.63
N LEU A 146 -5.86 -11.00 -29.40
CA LEU A 146 -5.44 -9.90 -28.52
C LEU A 146 -4.00 -10.05 -28.04
N LEU A 147 -3.61 -11.24 -27.58
CA LEU A 147 -2.23 -11.51 -27.18
C LEU A 147 -1.27 -11.35 -28.37
N GLU A 148 -1.66 -11.85 -29.55
CA GLU A 148 -0.90 -11.64 -30.78
C GLU A 148 -0.83 -10.17 -31.17
N GLY A 149 -1.92 -9.41 -31.07
CA GLY A 149 -1.97 -7.97 -31.33
C GLY A 149 -1.07 -7.18 -30.38
N SER A 150 -1.12 -7.48 -29.08
CA SER A 150 -0.21 -6.88 -28.09
C SER A 150 1.24 -7.23 -28.37
N LEU A 151 1.55 -8.48 -28.74
CA LEU A 151 2.89 -8.87 -29.13
C LEU A 151 3.36 -8.17 -30.41
N LYS A 152 2.49 -7.94 -31.38
CA LYS A 152 2.79 -7.15 -32.59
C LYS A 152 3.08 -5.69 -32.27
N HIS A 153 2.32 -5.06 -31.35
CA HIS A 153 2.64 -3.72 -30.87
C HIS A 153 4.00 -3.70 -30.13
N ILE A 154 4.27 -4.67 -29.26
CA ILE A 154 5.57 -4.82 -28.58
C ILE A 154 6.72 -5.08 -29.58
N ALA A 155 6.44 -5.81 -30.67
CA ALA A 155 7.41 -6.11 -31.73
C ALA A 155 7.68 -4.90 -32.63
N ASN A 156 6.66 -4.11 -33.01
CA ASN A 156 6.82 -2.87 -33.76
C ASN A 156 7.62 -1.82 -32.97
N VAL A 157 7.42 -1.74 -31.65
CA VAL A 157 8.28 -0.92 -30.78
C VAL A 157 9.73 -1.44 -30.79
N ASN A 158 9.96 -2.74 -31.00
CA ASN A 158 11.30 -3.31 -31.09
C ASN A 158 11.93 -3.21 -32.49
N GLU A 159 11.18 -3.19 -33.59
CA GLU A 159 11.76 -3.05 -34.94
C GLU A 159 12.37 -1.66 -35.18
N ASP A 160 11.80 -0.61 -34.59
CA ASP A 160 12.40 0.74 -34.60
C ASP A 160 13.66 0.82 -33.70
N VAL A 161 13.75 -0.07 -32.70
CA VAL A 161 14.88 -0.16 -31.75
C VAL A 161 15.99 -1.13 -32.23
N ASN A 162 15.71 -2.04 -33.17
CA ASN A 162 16.65 -3.07 -33.62
C ASN A 162 17.78 -2.55 -34.53
N LYS A 163 17.69 -1.30 -35.01
CA LYS A 163 18.86 -0.61 -35.60
C LYS A 163 19.84 -0.06 -34.57
N ASP A 164 19.46 -0.01 -33.29
CA ASP A 164 20.20 0.70 -32.23
C ASP A 164 20.63 -0.21 -31.05
N LEU A 165 20.54 -1.54 -31.22
CA LEU A 165 20.77 -2.52 -30.15
C LEU A 165 22.22 -2.64 -29.63
N ASN A 166 23.20 -1.92 -30.19
CA ASN A 166 24.55 -1.89 -29.63
C ASN A 166 24.81 -0.73 -28.65
N THR A 167 23.81 0.11 -28.36
CA THR A 167 23.93 1.19 -27.35
C THR A 167 22.63 1.39 -26.58
N LEU A 168 22.27 0.44 -25.69
CA LEU A 168 21.19 0.65 -24.71
C LEU A 168 21.58 1.78 -23.73
N LYS A 169 21.16 3.02 -24.05
CA LYS A 169 21.16 4.13 -23.09
C LYS A 169 20.06 3.87 -22.06
N ILE A 170 20.48 3.53 -20.85
CA ILE A 170 19.67 3.63 -19.62
C ILE A 170 19.13 5.07 -19.56
N THR A 171 17.81 5.26 -19.66
CA THR A 171 17.19 6.59 -19.53
C THR A 171 17.17 6.96 -18.06
N ILE A 172 18.24 7.65 -17.65
CA ILE A 172 18.36 8.29 -16.34
C ILE A 172 17.28 9.39 -16.29
N PRO A 173 16.33 9.38 -15.34
CA PRO A 173 15.34 10.44 -15.18
C PRO A 173 16.05 11.76 -14.90
N SER A 174 15.43 12.88 -15.27
CA SER A 174 15.95 14.19 -14.86
C SER A 174 15.84 14.37 -13.34
N GLU A 175 16.63 15.26 -12.76
CA GLU A 175 16.57 15.54 -11.32
C GLU A 175 15.17 16.00 -10.88
N ASN A 176 14.53 16.87 -11.68
CA ASN A 176 13.17 17.34 -11.41
C ASN A 176 12.15 16.19 -11.45
N GLU A 177 12.21 15.35 -12.49
CA GLU A 177 11.31 14.18 -12.60
C GLU A 177 11.48 13.20 -11.44
N PHE A 178 12.73 13.01 -10.97
CA PHE A 178 13.03 12.20 -9.81
C PHE A 178 12.44 12.81 -8.54
N LEU A 179 12.64 14.11 -8.31
CA LEU A 179 12.17 14.80 -7.11
C LEU A 179 10.65 14.90 -7.05
N ASP A 180 9.98 15.21 -8.16
CA ASP A 180 8.51 15.28 -8.25
C ASP A 180 7.86 13.94 -7.86
N PHE A 181 8.42 12.82 -8.36
CA PHE A 181 7.95 11.50 -7.98
C PHE A 181 8.17 11.21 -6.48
N VAL A 182 9.35 11.55 -5.96
CA VAL A 182 9.72 11.29 -4.56
C VAL A 182 8.87 12.11 -3.59
N GLU A 183 8.63 13.39 -3.90
CA GLU A 183 7.80 14.28 -3.10
C GLU A 183 6.36 13.77 -3.01
N ASN A 184 5.75 13.47 -4.15
CA ASN A 184 4.39 12.89 -4.20
C ASN A 184 4.31 11.59 -3.40
N TRP A 185 5.24 10.66 -3.62
CA TRP A 185 5.25 9.39 -2.90
C TRP A 185 5.42 9.56 -1.38
N MET A 186 6.26 10.49 -0.93
CA MET A 186 6.43 10.72 0.51
C MET A 186 5.21 11.38 1.15
N ILE A 187 4.55 12.32 0.47
CA ILE A 187 3.30 12.94 0.95
C ILE A 187 2.20 11.88 1.10
N GLU A 188 1.98 11.05 0.08
CA GLU A 188 1.01 9.95 0.11
C GLU A 188 1.26 8.98 1.27
N ASN A 189 2.54 8.72 1.58
CA ASN A 189 2.94 7.81 2.65
C ASN A 189 3.10 8.50 4.02
N LYS A 190 2.62 9.74 4.18
CA LYS A 190 2.69 10.52 5.42
C LYS A 190 4.12 10.68 5.96
N LYS A 191 5.10 10.82 5.06
CA LYS A 191 6.53 11.01 5.37
C LYS A 191 6.94 12.47 5.19
N ASP A 192 7.89 12.89 6.02
CA ASP A 192 8.39 14.27 6.01
C ASP A 192 9.46 14.46 4.91
N TYR A 193 9.01 14.92 3.73
CA TYR A 193 9.88 15.21 2.60
C TYR A 193 10.88 16.33 2.88
N GLN A 194 10.45 17.39 3.55
CA GLN A 194 11.30 18.56 3.79
C GLN A 194 12.50 18.20 4.69
N SER A 195 12.30 17.35 5.70
CA SER A 195 13.37 16.90 6.60
C SER A 195 14.43 15.99 5.97
N LYS A 196 14.18 15.45 4.77
CA LYS A 196 15.08 14.51 4.08
C LYS A 196 15.51 14.99 2.70
N LYS A 197 15.03 16.16 2.25
CA LYS A 197 15.20 16.65 0.88
C LYS A 197 16.67 16.69 0.47
N THR A 198 17.55 17.17 1.34
CA THR A 198 18.98 17.27 1.03
C THR A 198 19.63 15.88 0.90
N GLN A 199 19.24 14.92 1.75
CA GLN A 199 19.73 13.53 1.63
C GLN A 199 19.24 12.84 0.35
N ILE A 200 18.02 13.14 -0.10
CA ILE A 200 17.42 12.57 -1.31
C ILE A 200 18.16 13.07 -2.54
N ILE A 201 18.40 14.38 -2.64
CA ILE A 201 19.19 14.99 -3.73
C ILE A 201 20.60 14.41 -3.73
N THR A 202 21.25 14.36 -2.56
CA THR A 202 22.59 13.76 -2.41
C THR A 202 22.59 12.31 -2.92
N LYS A 203 21.56 11.53 -2.59
CA LYS A 203 21.47 10.14 -3.01
C LYS A 203 21.29 9.98 -4.52
N TYR A 204 20.43 10.80 -5.12
CA TYR A 204 20.26 10.85 -6.57
C TYR A 204 21.59 11.16 -7.27
N GLN A 205 22.31 12.19 -6.79
CA GLN A 205 23.62 12.55 -7.34
C GLN A 205 24.62 11.38 -7.23
N THR A 206 24.65 10.64 -6.10
CA THR A 206 25.54 9.47 -5.98
C THR A 206 25.23 8.37 -7.01
N TRP A 207 23.97 8.22 -7.43
CA TRP A 207 23.62 7.26 -8.48
C TRP A 207 24.03 7.77 -9.86
N VAL A 208 23.86 9.06 -10.14
CA VAL A 208 24.31 9.70 -11.38
C VAL A 208 25.83 9.60 -11.50
N ASP A 209 26.57 9.97 -10.46
CA ASP A 209 28.04 9.91 -10.41
C ASP A 209 28.57 8.48 -10.59
N ALA A 210 27.82 7.47 -10.10
CA ALA A 210 28.15 6.06 -10.27
C ALA A 210 27.75 5.49 -11.66
N GLY A 211 27.28 6.33 -12.59
CA GLY A 211 26.82 5.90 -13.91
C GLY A 211 25.50 5.11 -13.85
N TRP A 212 24.58 5.57 -13.00
CA TRP A 212 23.29 4.95 -12.70
C TRP A 212 23.39 3.54 -12.11
N LYS A 213 24.28 3.40 -11.12
CA LYS A 213 24.53 2.16 -10.39
C LYS A 213 24.26 2.31 -8.91
N ASP A 214 23.93 1.19 -8.26
CA ASP A 214 23.73 1.15 -6.82
C ASP A 214 25.06 1.04 -6.04
N GLY A 215 24.96 1.02 -4.70
CA GLY A 215 26.14 0.91 -3.82
C GLY A 215 26.93 -0.40 -3.95
N TYR A 216 26.41 -1.39 -4.69
CA TYR A 216 27.08 -2.65 -5.00
C TYR A 216 27.59 -2.70 -6.45
N GLY A 217 27.48 -1.60 -7.20
CA GLY A 217 27.92 -1.49 -8.59
C GLY A 217 26.94 -2.09 -9.61
N ASN A 218 25.73 -2.50 -9.20
CA ASN A 218 24.72 -3.03 -10.11
C ASN A 218 23.94 -1.89 -10.78
N PRO A 219 23.61 -1.99 -12.08
CA PRO A 219 22.84 -0.97 -12.78
C PRO A 219 21.42 -0.86 -12.21
N ILE A 220 20.95 0.37 -11.97
CA ILE A 220 19.62 0.66 -11.44
C ILE A 220 18.61 0.59 -12.58
N LYS A 221 17.94 -0.55 -12.71
CA LYS A 221 16.93 -0.79 -13.76
C LYS A 221 15.54 -0.22 -13.41
N ASN A 222 15.20 -0.17 -12.12
CA ASN A 222 13.94 0.39 -11.61
C ASN A 222 14.25 1.33 -10.45
N TRP A 223 14.39 2.62 -10.77
CA TRP A 223 14.83 3.63 -9.82
C TRP A 223 13.76 4.01 -8.80
N LYS A 224 12.47 3.92 -9.15
CA LYS A 224 11.34 4.17 -8.24
C LYS A 224 11.34 3.18 -7.08
N LEU A 225 11.38 1.88 -7.38
CA LEU A 225 11.47 0.83 -6.36
C LEU A 225 12.80 0.90 -5.60
N LYS A 226 13.88 1.27 -6.26
CA LYS A 226 15.19 1.45 -5.60
C LYS A 226 15.12 2.56 -4.55
N PHE A 227 14.49 3.68 -4.87
CA PHE A 227 14.28 4.78 -3.93
C PHE A 227 13.46 4.34 -2.72
N GLN A 228 12.33 3.68 -2.93
CA GLN A 228 11.46 3.19 -1.85
C GLN A 228 12.20 2.30 -0.84
N ASN A 229 13.12 1.45 -1.31
CA ASN A 229 13.95 0.61 -0.46
C ASN A 229 15.07 1.36 0.26
N VAL A 230 15.52 2.49 -0.30
CA VAL A 230 16.62 3.30 0.25
C VAL A 230 16.11 4.35 1.23
N GLU A 231 14.90 4.87 1.03
CA GLU A 231 14.30 5.93 1.86
C GLU A 231 14.30 5.64 3.37
N PRO A 232 13.97 4.41 3.85
CA PRO A 232 14.00 4.10 5.28
C PRO A 232 15.40 4.26 5.90
N HIS A 233 16.45 4.13 5.08
CA HIS A 233 17.85 4.25 5.50
C HIS A 233 18.41 5.67 5.34
N LEU A 234 17.67 6.59 4.73
CA LEU A 234 18.06 8.00 4.65
C LEU A 234 17.89 8.66 6.02
N ARG A 235 18.97 9.27 6.50
CA ARG A 235 18.97 10.04 7.75
C ARG A 235 18.13 11.31 7.57
N LYS A 236 17.62 11.86 8.68
CA LYS A 236 17.02 13.20 8.69
C LYS A 236 18.14 14.24 8.64
N ASP A 237 17.88 15.36 7.98
CA ASP A 237 18.77 16.51 8.01
C ASP A 237 18.81 17.04 9.45
N PHE A 238 20.02 17.14 10.02
CA PHE A 238 20.21 17.71 11.35
C PHE A 238 20.08 19.22 11.25
N ASN A 239 19.08 19.81 11.91
CA ASN A 239 19.08 21.24 12.20
C ASN A 239 20.32 21.54 13.05
N ASN A 240 21.25 22.29 12.46
CA ASN A 240 22.56 22.57 13.04
C ASN A 240 22.38 23.46 14.28
N GLY A 241 22.47 22.82 15.45
CA GLY A 241 22.31 23.48 16.74
C GLY A 241 22.93 22.66 17.86
N GLN A 242 24.15 22.16 17.67
CA GLN A 242 25.09 21.88 18.76
C GLN A 242 26.47 21.53 18.20
N SER A 243 27.47 22.32 18.60
CA SER A 243 28.89 22.13 18.33
C SER A 243 29.38 20.79 18.87
N ASN A 244 29.81 19.91 17.98
CA ASN A 244 30.47 18.66 18.37
C ASN A 244 31.91 18.93 18.82
N ASN A 245 32.13 18.89 20.13
CA ASN A 245 33.46 18.70 20.73
C ASN A 245 33.95 17.29 20.38
N PHE A 246 34.85 17.17 19.40
CA PHE A 246 35.60 15.95 19.15
C PHE A 246 36.60 15.70 20.28
N LYS A 247 36.28 14.80 21.21
CA LYS A 247 37.29 14.16 22.07
C LYS A 247 37.97 13.04 21.28
N THR A 248 39.17 13.31 20.80
CA THR A 248 40.12 12.28 20.36
C THR A 248 40.54 11.44 21.57
N LYS A 249 40.17 10.15 21.59
CA LYS A 249 40.75 9.18 22.51
C LYS A 249 42.17 8.85 22.04
N SER A 250 43.17 9.29 22.81
CA SER A 250 44.53 8.81 22.69
C SER A 250 44.61 7.38 23.24
N ASN A 251 45.23 6.48 22.48
CA ASN A 251 45.54 5.12 22.89
C ASN A 251 46.66 5.16 23.94
N GLY A 252 46.31 4.92 25.21
CA GLY A 252 47.25 4.70 26.29
C GLY A 252 47.61 3.22 26.39
N THR A 253 48.79 2.87 25.91
CA THR A 253 49.46 1.58 26.11
C THR A 253 49.86 1.46 27.58
N GLY A 254 49.10 0.70 28.36
CA GLY A 254 49.39 0.44 29.78
C GLY A 254 50.13 -0.88 29.98
N LEU A 255 51.43 -0.80 30.25
CA LEU A 255 52.26 -1.89 30.75
C LEU A 255 51.65 -2.51 32.02
N ARG A 256 51.52 -3.83 32.06
CA ARG A 256 51.41 -4.59 33.31
C ARG A 256 52.80 -4.71 33.92
N GLN A 257 53.03 -4.03 35.05
CA GLN A 257 54.08 -4.41 35.99
C GLN A 257 53.47 -5.25 37.10
N SER A 258 54.10 -6.40 37.29
CA SER A 258 54.01 -7.28 38.44
C SER A 258 54.56 -6.60 39.71
N VAL A 259 54.43 -7.32 40.83
CA VAL A 259 55.12 -7.23 42.13
C VAL A 259 54.14 -6.85 43.26
N GLU A 260 53.63 -7.83 44.01
CA GLU A 260 54.22 -8.46 45.22
C GLU A 260 54.04 -7.61 46.49
N ARG A 261 53.05 -7.98 47.30
CA ARG A 261 53.12 -8.39 48.72
C ARG A 261 51.81 -8.08 49.46
#